data_AF-A0AAD6MYK0-F1
#
_entry.id   AF-A0AAD6MYK0-F1
#
_cell.length_a   1.000
_cell.length_b   1.000
_cell.length_c   1.000
_cell.angle_alpha   90.00
_cell.angle_beta   90.00
_cell.angle_gamma   90.00
#
_symmetry.space_group_name_H-M   'P 1'
#
loop_
_entity.id
_entity.type
_entity.pdbx_description
1 polymer ?
#
loop_
_entity_poly.entity_id
_entity_poly.type
_entity_poly.pdbx_seq_one_letter_code
_entity_poly.pdbx_strand_id
1 'polypeptide(L)'
;MKLLFALTLAVNAKALISRGSSCCFHLKSGSSSVGQLSDGQNRIGDSSLTPAEFCISSDGTITDANGRGCILTPPTTQFQCDEGATPTPGFSINSSGELEYNNSPDFVACQADASGALNIYTTESSAVTHCSTVTLTAESCASSSSGSSGSSGSSCGTTLTSGSFEFPHLIIPIDSNSPNTASGTSFNGEVTSTISSIFNFDIPPSDSGKTCSLVFLFPEKADLQTSSYTFSGDGKVNFSELSKPASSSTTYNNAPSVSNNLGDVTISPGHSYVISTFSCPAGQAIGFEMKNAGTTNLDYFQDYNPSP
;
A
#
# COMPACT_ATOMS: atom_id res chain seq x y z
N MET A 1 21.90 27.34 -49.88
CA MET A 1 20.75 28.27 -49.85
C MET A 1 20.63 28.78 -48.41
N LYS A 2 20.74 30.10 -48.22
CA LYS A 2 20.71 30.78 -46.93
C LYS A 2 19.27 30.86 -46.41
N LEU A 3 19.05 30.56 -45.13
CA LEU A 3 18.04 31.22 -44.32
C LEU A 3 18.59 31.41 -42.90
N LEU A 4 18.67 32.68 -42.48
CA LEU A 4 18.90 33.11 -41.10
C LEU A 4 17.55 33.37 -40.44
N PHE A 5 17.33 32.83 -39.24
CA PHE A 5 16.57 33.50 -38.19
C PHE A 5 17.28 33.25 -36.85
N ALA A 6 17.73 34.34 -36.23
CA ALA A 6 18.20 34.35 -34.86
C ALA A 6 16.97 34.45 -33.95
N LEU A 7 16.73 33.42 -33.15
CA LEU A 7 15.94 33.52 -31.93
C LEU A 7 16.77 32.91 -30.80
N THR A 8 17.49 33.76 -30.09
CA THR A 8 18.16 33.39 -28.84
C THR A 8 17.10 33.28 -27.75
N LEU A 9 16.67 32.07 -27.45
CA LEU A 9 16.10 31.75 -26.14
C LEU A 9 17.27 31.43 -25.21
N ALA A 10 17.67 32.41 -24.40
CA ALA A 10 18.45 32.15 -23.21
C ALA A 10 17.57 31.32 -22.26
N VAL A 11 17.71 30.00 -22.31
CA VAL A 11 17.18 29.14 -21.25
C VAL A 11 18.14 29.30 -20.09
N ASN A 12 17.81 30.20 -19.17
CA ASN A 12 18.23 30.07 -17.79
C ASN A 12 17.72 28.71 -17.32
N ALA A 13 18.56 27.68 -17.37
CA ALA A 13 18.34 26.47 -16.60
C ALA A 13 18.53 26.85 -15.13
N LYS A 14 17.51 27.49 -14.55
CA LYS A 14 17.26 27.31 -13.13
C LYS A 14 17.08 25.82 -12.94
N ALA A 15 17.91 25.24 -12.08
CA ALA A 15 17.79 23.88 -11.63
C ALA A 15 16.32 23.52 -11.49
N LEU A 16 15.89 22.49 -12.22
CA LEU A 16 14.66 21.78 -11.91
C LEU A 16 14.89 21.19 -10.53
N ILE A 17 14.52 21.93 -9.50
CA ILE A 17 14.26 21.35 -8.19
C ILE A 17 13.03 20.48 -8.44
N SER A 18 13.27 19.20 -8.71
CA SER A 18 12.28 18.17 -8.48
C SER A 18 11.87 18.33 -7.02
N ARG A 19 10.73 18.97 -6.78
CA ARG A 19 10.07 18.91 -5.49
C ARG A 19 9.39 17.55 -5.39
N GLY A 20 10.20 16.49 -5.35
CA GLY A 20 9.80 15.25 -4.70
C GLY A 20 9.62 15.59 -3.23
N SER A 21 8.50 15.18 -2.67
CA SER A 21 8.03 15.53 -1.33
C SER A 21 8.89 14.87 -0.24
N SER A 22 10.19 15.20 -0.15
CA SER A 22 11.07 14.67 0.89
C SER A 22 10.68 15.25 2.25
N CYS A 23 10.40 14.38 3.21
CA CYS A 23 9.99 14.76 4.55
C CYS A 23 11.10 14.39 5.54
N CYS A 24 11.55 15.35 6.35
CA CYS A 24 12.58 15.12 7.36
C CYS A 24 11.98 15.09 8.77
N PHE A 25 12.44 14.16 9.58
CA PHE A 25 11.89 13.84 10.89
C PHE A 25 12.96 13.29 11.85
N HIS A 26 12.64 13.30 13.14
CA HIS A 26 13.36 12.55 14.16
C HIS A 26 12.57 11.31 14.56
N LEU A 27 13.24 10.20 14.88
CA LEU A 27 12.57 8.98 15.32
C LEU A 27 12.59 8.85 16.85
N LYS A 28 11.49 8.32 17.41
CA LYS A 28 11.37 7.94 18.83
C LYS A 28 10.76 6.56 18.99
N SER A 29 11.17 5.83 20.03
CA SER A 29 10.46 4.65 20.53
C SER A 29 9.94 4.97 21.93
N GLY A 30 8.63 5.14 22.07
CA GLY A 30 8.03 5.67 23.30
C GLY A 30 8.62 7.05 23.64
N SER A 31 9.24 7.19 24.81
CA SER A 31 9.88 8.44 25.25
C SER A 31 11.35 8.59 24.82
N SER A 32 11.96 7.54 24.24
CA SER A 32 13.38 7.50 23.92
C SER A 32 13.63 7.91 22.47
N SER A 33 14.58 8.81 22.23
CA SER A 33 15.00 9.19 20.88
C SER A 33 15.86 8.11 20.22
N VAL A 34 15.80 8.06 18.89
CA VAL A 34 16.76 7.36 18.06
C VAL A 34 17.92 8.30 17.77
N GLY A 35 19.09 7.95 18.29
CA GLY A 35 20.37 8.59 17.94
C GLY A 35 21.12 7.74 16.92
N GLN A 36 22.20 8.30 16.37
CA GLN A 36 23.02 7.61 15.39
C GLN A 36 24.51 7.72 15.77
N LEU A 37 25.22 6.60 15.69
CA LEU A 37 26.67 6.56 15.85
C LEU A 37 27.38 7.16 14.63
N SER A 38 28.65 7.56 14.80
CA SER A 38 29.44 8.12 13.72
C SER A 38 29.62 7.16 12.54
N ASP A 39 29.56 5.85 12.78
CA ASP A 39 29.64 4.81 11.75
C ASP A 39 28.32 4.55 11.00
N GLY A 40 27.20 5.11 11.45
CA GLY A 40 25.90 4.99 10.78
C GLY A 40 24.84 4.20 11.54
N GLN A 41 25.21 3.49 12.61
CA GLN A 41 24.26 2.65 13.35
C GLN A 41 23.22 3.48 14.12
N ASN A 42 21.94 3.17 13.94
CA ASN A 42 20.84 3.82 14.64
C ASN A 42 20.52 3.09 15.96
N ARG A 43 20.34 3.84 17.04
CA ARG A 43 20.14 3.30 18.40
C ARG A 43 19.03 4.01 19.15
N ILE A 44 18.21 3.24 19.86
CA ILE A 44 17.23 3.75 20.82
C ILE A 44 17.89 3.89 22.19
N GLY A 45 17.66 5.02 22.86
CA GLY A 45 17.93 5.16 24.29
C GLY A 45 19.40 5.34 24.69
N ASP A 46 20.31 5.51 23.72
CA ASP A 46 21.71 5.86 24.00
C ASP A 46 21.82 7.33 24.39
N SER A 47 21.91 7.59 25.70
CA SER A 47 21.97 8.95 26.26
C SER A 47 23.20 9.77 25.83
N SER A 48 24.22 9.13 25.24
CA SER A 48 25.39 9.82 24.71
C SER A 48 25.18 10.39 23.30
N LEU A 49 24.12 9.96 22.61
CA LEU A 49 23.81 10.34 21.23
C LEU A 49 22.75 11.45 21.20
N THR A 50 22.95 12.40 20.30
CA THR A 50 21.91 13.37 19.93
C THR A 50 20.88 12.70 19.01
N PRO A 51 19.60 13.10 19.06
CA PRO A 51 18.60 12.62 18.11
C PRO A 51 19.06 12.81 16.67
N ALA A 52 18.99 11.75 15.88
CA ALA A 52 19.35 11.78 14.46
C ALA A 52 18.19 12.33 13.63
N GLU A 53 18.50 13.10 12.58
CA GLU A 53 17.52 13.53 11.57
C GLU A 53 17.57 12.57 10.38
N PHE A 54 16.40 12.17 9.93
CA PHE A 54 16.18 11.29 8.80
C PHE A 54 15.28 11.98 7.79
N CYS A 55 15.56 11.85 6.50
CA CYS A 55 14.72 12.35 5.42
C CYS A 55 14.25 11.17 4.57
N ILE A 56 12.93 10.98 4.49
CA ILE A 56 12.30 9.98 3.63
C ILE A 56 11.93 10.60 2.29
N SER A 57 12.21 9.88 1.21
CA SER A 57 11.83 10.23 -0.15
C SER A 57 10.55 9.51 -0.56
N SER A 58 9.92 9.99 -1.63
CA SER A 58 8.65 9.42 -2.14
C SER A 58 8.78 7.98 -2.67
N ASP A 59 9.99 7.50 -2.92
CA ASP A 59 10.31 6.12 -3.30
C ASP A 59 10.56 5.19 -2.09
N GLY A 60 10.27 5.67 -0.87
CA GLY A 60 10.42 4.91 0.36
C GLY A 60 11.87 4.69 0.79
N THR A 61 12.80 5.47 0.25
CA THR A 61 14.19 5.48 0.71
C THR A 61 14.41 6.51 1.81
N ILE A 62 15.28 6.20 2.78
CA ILE A 62 15.66 7.11 3.85
C ILE A 62 17.15 7.48 3.73
N THR A 63 17.44 8.76 3.98
CA THR A 63 18.81 9.26 4.17
C THR A 63 18.92 9.95 5.53
N ASP A 64 20.11 9.96 6.13
CA ASP A 64 20.37 10.77 7.32
C ASP A 64 20.78 12.22 6.98
N ALA A 65 20.98 13.05 7.99
CA ALA A 65 21.42 14.45 7.85
C ALA A 65 22.75 14.64 7.09
N ASN A 66 23.59 13.60 7.03
CA ASN A 66 24.86 13.61 6.30
C ASN A 66 24.72 13.08 4.87
N GLY A 67 23.49 12.72 4.46
CA GLY A 67 23.19 12.14 3.15
C GLY A 67 23.56 10.67 3.02
N ARG A 68 23.83 9.96 4.13
CA ARG A 68 24.09 8.52 4.10
C ARG A 68 22.79 7.76 3.87
N GLY A 69 22.82 6.78 2.98
CA GLY A 69 21.65 5.96 2.68
C GLY A 69 21.37 4.98 3.80
N CYS A 70 20.13 4.98 4.30
CA CYS A 70 19.71 4.04 5.31
C CYS A 70 19.34 2.69 4.68
N ILE A 71 19.88 1.63 5.25
CA ILE A 71 19.80 0.26 4.76
C ILE A 71 19.32 -0.70 5.84
N LEU A 72 18.94 -1.89 5.41
CA LEU A 72 18.74 -3.05 6.27
C LEU A 72 19.84 -4.07 6.02
N THR A 73 20.74 -4.27 6.99
CA THR A 73 21.90 -5.13 6.77
C THR A 73 21.55 -6.61 6.76
N PRO A 74 21.98 -7.38 5.76
CA PRO A 74 21.88 -8.84 5.83
C PRO A 74 22.86 -9.41 6.87
N PRO A 75 22.52 -10.51 7.57
CA PRO A 75 21.25 -11.23 7.52
C PRO A 75 20.22 -10.75 8.56
N THR A 76 20.58 -9.81 9.44
CA THR A 76 19.80 -9.47 10.65
C THR A 76 18.77 -8.37 10.44
N THR A 77 18.80 -7.70 9.29
CA THR A 77 17.95 -6.55 8.93
C THR A 77 18.14 -5.33 9.83
N GLN A 78 19.37 -5.06 10.28
CA GLN A 78 19.63 -3.91 11.15
C GLN A 78 19.41 -2.61 10.37
N PHE A 79 18.62 -1.69 10.93
CA PHE A 79 18.39 -0.36 10.39
C PHE A 79 19.56 0.57 10.75
N GLN A 80 20.34 0.96 9.75
CA GLN A 80 21.51 1.84 9.88
C GLN A 80 21.73 2.67 8.61
N CYS A 81 22.45 3.78 8.68
CA CYS A 81 22.73 4.62 7.51
C CYS A 81 24.23 4.75 7.27
N ASP A 82 24.73 4.01 6.30
CA ASP A 82 26.15 3.81 6.05
C ASP A 82 26.67 4.76 4.97
N GLU A 83 27.93 5.17 5.09
CA GLU A 83 28.55 6.06 4.11
C GLU A 83 28.64 5.40 2.73
N GLY A 84 28.09 6.07 1.71
CA GLY A 84 28.08 5.58 0.33
C GLY A 84 27.11 4.44 0.06
N ALA A 85 26.27 4.05 1.05
CA ALA A 85 25.27 3.01 0.83
C ALA A 85 24.12 3.51 -0.05
N THR A 86 23.67 2.65 -0.97
CA THR A 86 22.41 2.84 -1.68
C THR A 86 21.26 2.57 -0.70
N PRO A 87 20.37 3.54 -0.44
CA PRO A 87 19.28 3.36 0.51
C PRO A 87 18.40 2.15 0.16
N THR A 88 17.99 1.40 1.18
CA THR A 88 16.98 0.34 1.02
C THR A 88 15.60 1.00 0.87
N PRO A 89 14.86 0.76 -0.23
CA PRO A 89 13.49 1.23 -0.36
C PRO A 89 12.53 0.41 0.51
N GLY A 90 11.28 0.85 0.64
CA GLY A 90 10.24 0.15 1.38
C GLY A 90 9.94 0.73 2.76
N PHE A 91 10.58 1.84 3.15
CA PHE A 91 10.15 2.61 4.31
C PHE A 91 8.98 3.54 3.97
N SER A 92 8.14 3.81 4.96
CA SER A 92 7.06 4.79 4.88
C SER A 92 6.78 5.40 6.26
N ILE A 93 6.11 6.54 6.32
CA ILE A 93 5.52 7.07 7.56
C ILE A 93 4.01 6.90 7.46
N ASN A 94 3.41 6.18 8.40
CA ASN A 94 1.97 5.95 8.43
C ASN A 94 1.20 7.16 8.97
N SER A 95 -0.13 7.09 8.95
CA SER A 95 -1.00 8.18 9.40
C SER A 95 -0.89 8.51 10.89
N SER A 96 -0.40 7.57 11.71
CA SER A 96 -0.10 7.78 13.13
C SER A 96 1.25 8.45 13.35
N GLY A 97 1.99 8.73 12.27
CA GLY A 97 3.35 9.23 12.31
C GLY A 97 4.36 8.15 12.68
N GLU A 98 4.04 6.87 12.54
CA GLU A 98 5.00 5.78 12.80
C GLU A 98 5.77 5.45 11.52
N LEU A 99 7.07 5.25 11.65
CA LEU A 99 7.90 4.66 10.62
C LEU A 99 7.49 3.20 10.44
N GLU A 100 7.38 2.78 9.20
CA GLU A 100 7.11 1.41 8.79
C GLU A 100 8.20 0.95 7.82
N TYR A 101 8.48 -0.35 7.82
CA TYR A 101 9.21 -1.00 6.74
C TYR A 101 8.33 -2.11 6.16
N ASN A 102 8.09 -2.09 4.85
CA ASN A 102 7.15 -2.98 4.16
C ASN A 102 5.77 -3.02 4.85
N ASN A 103 5.28 -1.84 5.27
CA ASN A 103 3.99 -1.62 5.96
C ASN A 103 3.87 -2.31 7.34
N SER A 104 5.00 -2.70 7.95
CA SER A 104 5.06 -3.12 9.34
C SER A 104 5.60 -1.98 10.21
N PRO A 105 4.83 -1.48 11.20
CA PRO A 105 5.34 -0.56 12.22
C PRO A 105 6.12 -1.29 13.31
N ASP A 106 6.06 -2.63 13.33
CA ASP A 106 6.79 -3.46 14.27
C ASP A 106 8.25 -3.56 13.85
N PHE A 107 9.10 -2.94 14.66
CA PHE A 107 10.54 -3.13 14.65
C PHE A 107 10.92 -4.00 15.85
N VAL A 108 12.10 -4.58 15.78
CA VAL A 108 12.70 -5.32 16.88
C VAL A 108 13.83 -4.49 17.43
N ALA A 109 13.79 -4.15 18.72
CA ALA A 109 14.88 -3.49 19.42
C ALA A 109 15.62 -4.51 20.28
N CYS A 110 16.91 -4.70 20.02
CA CYS A 110 17.74 -5.64 20.79
C CYS A 110 18.91 -4.93 21.45
N GLN A 111 19.36 -5.44 22.59
CA GLN A 111 20.47 -4.85 23.33
C GLN A 111 21.74 -4.74 22.47
N ALA A 112 22.27 -3.52 22.33
CA ALA A 112 23.49 -3.24 21.58
C ALA A 112 24.74 -3.35 22.45
N ASP A 113 24.66 -2.91 23.71
CA ASP A 113 25.76 -2.95 24.68
C ASP A 113 25.29 -2.88 26.14
N ALA A 114 26.24 -2.81 27.08
CA ALA A 114 25.99 -2.79 28.52
C ALA A 114 25.35 -1.49 29.04
N SER A 115 25.26 -0.42 28.23
CA SER A 115 24.63 0.84 28.62
C SER A 115 23.10 0.81 28.58
N GLY A 116 22.53 -0.22 27.93
CA GLY A 116 21.09 -0.34 27.70
C GLY A 116 20.62 0.28 26.38
N ALA A 117 21.53 0.79 25.55
CA ALA A 117 21.23 1.19 24.17
C ALA A 117 20.74 -0.01 23.35
N LEU A 118 19.78 0.22 22.46
CA LEU A 118 19.18 -0.84 21.63
C LEU A 118 19.42 -0.57 20.15
N ASN A 119 19.90 -1.56 19.41
CA ASN A 119 19.92 -1.56 17.95
C ASN A 119 18.51 -1.89 17.41
N ILE A 120 18.19 -1.38 16.23
CA ILE A 120 16.88 -1.49 15.60
C ILE A 120 16.96 -2.46 14.41
N TYR A 121 16.00 -3.37 14.31
CA TYR A 121 15.88 -4.37 13.23
C TYR A 121 14.44 -4.43 12.71
N THR A 122 14.24 -4.94 11.51
CA THR A 122 12.88 -5.14 10.94
C THR A 122 12.34 -6.55 11.14
N THR A 123 13.19 -7.53 11.47
CA THR A 123 12.79 -8.91 11.71
C THR A 123 13.48 -9.47 12.93
N GLU A 124 12.82 -10.36 13.66
CA GLU A 124 13.46 -11.14 14.72
C GLU A 124 14.56 -12.03 14.14
N SER A 125 15.64 -12.20 14.89
CA SER A 125 16.74 -13.08 14.52
C SER A 125 17.35 -13.70 15.77
N SER A 126 17.67 -14.99 15.71
CA SER A 126 18.41 -15.67 16.77
C SER A 126 19.87 -15.24 16.88
N ALA A 127 20.38 -14.44 15.92
CA ALA A 127 21.72 -13.88 15.95
C ALA A 127 21.87 -12.71 16.95
N VAL A 128 20.75 -12.19 17.47
CA VAL A 128 20.69 -11.08 18.42
C VAL A 128 19.89 -11.51 19.65
N THR A 129 20.19 -10.93 20.81
CA THR A 129 19.60 -11.33 22.09
C THR A 129 18.98 -10.15 22.81
N HIS A 130 18.14 -10.43 23.81
CA HIS A 130 17.46 -9.40 24.61
C HIS A 130 16.63 -8.43 23.75
N CYS A 131 15.81 -9.01 22.88
CA CYS A 131 14.98 -8.28 21.93
C CYS A 131 13.56 -8.06 22.46
N SER A 132 12.96 -6.94 22.05
CA SER A 132 11.53 -6.66 22.22
C SER A 132 10.98 -5.95 21.00
N THR A 133 9.72 -6.21 20.66
CA THR A 133 9.00 -5.44 19.64
C THR A 133 8.82 -3.99 20.09
N VAL A 134 9.09 -3.06 19.19
CA VAL A 134 8.93 -1.62 19.39
C VAL A 134 8.29 -0.99 18.15
N THR A 135 7.65 0.16 18.33
CA THR A 135 7.27 1.04 17.22
C THR A 135 8.14 2.29 17.23
N LEU A 136 8.35 2.88 16.05
CA LEU A 136 9.14 4.08 15.88
C LEU A 136 8.25 5.22 15.38
N THR A 137 8.16 6.32 16.11
CA THR A 137 7.40 7.51 15.72
C THR A 137 8.32 8.55 15.07
N ALA A 138 7.98 8.96 13.85
CA ALA A 138 8.58 10.06 13.11
C ALA A 138 7.95 11.40 13.52
N GLU A 139 8.70 12.18 14.28
CA GLU A 139 8.29 13.53 14.68
C GLU A 139 8.41 14.48 13.50
N SER A 140 7.34 15.24 13.23
CA SER A 140 7.28 16.31 12.22
C SER A 140 6.96 15.91 10.76
N CYS A 141 6.57 14.66 10.48
CA CYS A 141 6.10 14.25 9.15
C CYS A 141 4.56 14.15 8.96
N ALA A 142 3.77 14.53 9.97
CA ALA A 142 2.32 14.62 9.82
C ALA A 142 1.95 15.84 8.98
N SER A 143 1.34 15.60 7.80
CA SER A 143 0.89 16.60 6.83
C SER A 143 0.30 17.84 7.48
N SER A 144 0.97 18.98 7.31
CA SER A 144 0.42 20.31 7.63
C SER A 144 -0.73 20.65 6.67
N SER A 145 -1.92 20.14 6.95
CA SER A 145 -3.17 20.65 6.41
C SER A 145 -3.64 21.81 7.29
N SER A 146 -3.33 23.04 6.86
CA SER A 146 -3.85 24.24 7.49
C SER A 146 -5.36 24.33 7.32
N GLY A 147 -6.08 24.14 8.43
CA GLY A 147 -7.32 24.82 8.77
C GLY A 147 -8.58 24.47 7.98
N SER A 148 -9.44 23.66 8.59
CA SER A 148 -10.86 23.99 8.82
C SER A 148 -11.45 22.98 9.81
N SER A 149 -11.91 23.47 10.94
CA SER A 149 -12.62 22.70 11.97
C SER A 149 -13.88 22.06 11.38
N GLY A 150 -14.01 20.74 11.52
CA GLY A 150 -15.19 19.98 11.14
C GLY A 150 -15.09 18.58 11.74
N SER A 151 -15.98 18.29 12.68
CA SER A 151 -16.01 17.10 13.52
C SER A 151 -16.21 15.79 12.73
N SER A 152 -15.54 14.74 13.23
CA SER A 152 -15.94 13.31 13.19
C SER A 152 -16.17 12.63 11.83
N GLY A 153 -15.22 11.78 11.46
CA GLY A 153 -15.37 10.72 10.48
C GLY A 153 -14.03 10.04 10.21
N SER A 154 -13.73 8.97 10.94
CA SER A 154 -12.53 8.15 10.74
C SER A 154 -12.55 7.54 9.34
N SER A 155 -11.77 8.10 8.41
CA SER A 155 -11.51 7.46 7.12
C SER A 155 -10.51 6.32 7.34
N CYS A 156 -10.98 5.08 7.21
CA CYS A 156 -10.10 3.90 7.18
C CYS A 156 -9.09 4.06 6.04
N GLY A 157 -7.80 3.94 6.36
CA GLY A 157 -6.75 3.83 5.35
C GLY A 157 -6.99 2.62 4.46
N THR A 158 -6.67 2.74 3.18
CA THR A 158 -7.06 1.76 2.14
C THR A 158 -5.88 0.97 1.59
N THR A 159 -4.79 0.93 2.35
CA THR A 159 -3.61 0.11 2.09
C THR A 159 -3.89 -1.30 2.60
N LEU A 160 -3.77 -2.30 1.72
CA LEU A 160 -3.97 -3.71 2.06
C LEU A 160 -2.69 -4.26 2.73
N THR A 161 -2.65 -4.27 4.06
CA THR A 161 -1.54 -4.86 4.85
C THR A 161 -1.71 -6.38 4.95
N SER A 162 -0.64 -7.15 4.79
CA SER A 162 -0.68 -8.62 4.95
C SER A 162 -1.34 -9.01 6.29
N GLY A 163 -2.38 -9.86 6.24
CA GLY A 163 -3.17 -10.26 7.40
C GLY A 163 -4.28 -9.29 7.81
N SER A 164 -4.44 -8.15 7.12
CA SER A 164 -5.52 -7.17 7.36
C SER A 164 -6.48 -7.02 6.16
N PHE A 165 -6.34 -7.86 5.14
CA PHE A 165 -7.22 -7.88 3.98
C PHE A 165 -7.71 -9.29 3.71
N GLU A 166 -8.96 -9.37 3.25
CA GLU A 166 -9.53 -10.57 2.66
C GLU A 166 -9.33 -10.50 1.14
N PHE A 167 -8.86 -11.60 0.55
CA PHE A 167 -8.87 -11.76 -0.91
C PHE A 167 -10.14 -12.50 -1.32
N PRO A 168 -10.56 -12.44 -2.59
CA PRO A 168 -11.73 -13.18 -3.04
C PRO A 168 -11.52 -14.70 -2.85
N HIS A 169 -12.40 -15.33 -2.08
CA HIS A 169 -12.40 -16.79 -1.90
C HIS A 169 -13.18 -17.51 -3.01
N LEU A 170 -13.97 -16.77 -3.80
CA LEU A 170 -14.62 -17.27 -5.00
C LEU A 170 -14.71 -16.15 -6.04
N ILE A 171 -14.31 -16.43 -7.27
CA ILE A 171 -14.48 -15.54 -8.42
C ILE A 171 -15.31 -16.27 -9.47
N ILE A 172 -16.47 -15.72 -9.83
CA ILE A 172 -17.39 -16.31 -10.81
C ILE A 172 -17.57 -15.34 -11.98
N PRO A 173 -17.07 -15.69 -13.19
CA PRO A 173 -17.43 -14.97 -14.39
C PRO A 173 -18.84 -15.38 -14.84
N ILE A 174 -19.69 -14.39 -15.12
CA ILE A 174 -21.02 -14.59 -15.72
C ILE A 174 -21.05 -13.93 -17.09
N ASP A 175 -21.57 -14.64 -18.09
CA ASP A 175 -21.60 -14.18 -19.48
C ASP A 175 -23.05 -14.04 -19.96
N SER A 176 -23.42 -12.83 -20.36
CA SER A 176 -24.73 -12.55 -20.95
C SER A 176 -24.94 -13.21 -22.31
N ASN A 177 -23.88 -13.56 -23.05
CA ASN A 177 -23.99 -14.35 -24.29
C ASN A 177 -24.29 -15.84 -24.01
N SER A 178 -23.98 -16.31 -22.80
CA SER A 178 -24.16 -17.71 -22.39
C SER A 178 -24.94 -17.79 -21.06
N PRO A 179 -26.17 -17.27 -20.99
CA PRO A 179 -26.74 -16.82 -19.72
C PRO A 179 -27.16 -17.94 -18.76
N ASN A 180 -27.23 -19.18 -19.24
CA ASN A 180 -27.54 -20.38 -18.45
C ASN A 180 -26.30 -21.25 -18.19
N THR A 181 -25.12 -20.82 -18.63
CA THR A 181 -23.86 -21.53 -18.43
C THR A 181 -23.21 -21.06 -17.13
N ALA A 182 -22.87 -22.02 -16.25
CA ALA A 182 -22.03 -21.76 -15.10
C ALA A 182 -20.58 -22.03 -15.49
N SER A 183 -19.78 -20.98 -15.60
CA SER A 183 -18.36 -21.10 -15.94
C SER A 183 -17.53 -21.76 -14.83
N GLY A 184 -18.08 -21.82 -13.60
CA GLY A 184 -17.37 -22.30 -12.43
C GLY A 184 -16.46 -21.23 -11.83
N THR A 185 -15.56 -21.66 -10.94
CA THR A 185 -14.60 -20.75 -10.32
C THR A 185 -13.51 -20.34 -11.30
N SER A 186 -13.10 -19.08 -11.19
CA SER A 186 -11.94 -18.50 -11.88
C SER A 186 -10.87 -18.10 -10.86
N PHE A 187 -9.65 -17.91 -11.34
CA PHE A 187 -8.58 -17.20 -10.61
C PHE A 187 -8.50 -15.72 -11.01
N ASN A 188 -9.06 -15.37 -12.16
CA ASN A 188 -8.98 -14.02 -12.74
C ASN A 188 -10.32 -13.30 -12.60
N GLY A 189 -10.24 -11.99 -12.40
CA GLY A 189 -11.35 -11.09 -12.67
C GLY A 189 -11.38 -10.70 -14.14
N GLU A 190 -12.54 -10.82 -14.77
CA GLU A 190 -12.79 -10.49 -16.17
C GLU A 190 -13.95 -9.52 -16.32
N VAL A 191 -13.75 -8.49 -17.15
CA VAL A 191 -14.77 -7.51 -17.56
C VAL A 191 -14.68 -7.33 -19.07
N THR A 192 -15.75 -7.66 -19.77
CA THR A 192 -15.91 -7.37 -21.21
C THR A 192 -17.29 -6.76 -21.46
N SER A 193 -17.67 -6.54 -22.72
CA SER A 193 -19.03 -6.09 -23.03
C SER A 193 -20.12 -7.09 -22.63
N THR A 194 -19.79 -8.37 -22.44
CA THR A 194 -20.77 -9.42 -22.09
C THR A 194 -20.46 -10.18 -20.82
N ILE A 195 -19.20 -10.15 -20.37
CA ILE A 195 -18.73 -10.85 -19.17
C ILE A 195 -18.59 -9.84 -18.02
N SER A 196 -19.15 -10.19 -16.87
CA SER A 196 -18.86 -9.56 -15.58
C SER A 196 -18.34 -10.60 -14.59
N SER A 197 -17.64 -10.13 -13.56
CA SER A 197 -17.08 -11.00 -12.52
C SER A 197 -17.71 -10.70 -11.17
N ILE A 198 -18.10 -11.77 -10.47
CA ILE A 198 -18.57 -11.72 -9.09
C ILE A 198 -17.48 -12.24 -8.17
N PHE A 199 -17.18 -11.49 -7.12
CA PHE A 199 -16.17 -11.79 -6.11
C PHE A 199 -16.86 -12.00 -4.77
N ASN A 200 -16.67 -13.17 -4.16
CA ASN A 200 -17.07 -13.41 -2.78
C ASN A 200 -15.88 -13.26 -1.84
N PHE A 201 -16.11 -12.59 -0.73
CA PHE A 201 -15.16 -12.47 0.38
C PHE A 201 -15.78 -13.09 1.62
N ASP A 202 -15.01 -13.90 2.33
CA ASP A 202 -15.45 -14.46 3.62
C ASP A 202 -14.89 -13.57 4.72
N ILE A 203 -15.76 -12.86 5.43
CA ILE A 203 -15.31 -11.91 6.45
C ILE A 203 -15.15 -12.64 7.79
N PRO A 204 -13.96 -12.67 8.40
CA PRO A 204 -13.74 -13.37 9.65
C PRO A 204 -14.64 -12.88 10.79
N PRO A 205 -15.08 -13.77 11.71
CA PRO A 205 -15.78 -13.36 12.93
C PRO A 205 -15.00 -12.36 13.79
N SER A 206 -13.66 -12.38 13.72
CA SER A 206 -12.77 -11.45 14.42
C SER A 206 -12.89 -9.99 13.96
N ASP A 207 -13.56 -9.74 12.84
CA ASP A 207 -13.79 -8.39 12.31
C ASP A 207 -15.10 -7.77 12.78
N SER A 208 -15.76 -8.40 13.76
CA SER A 208 -16.96 -7.86 14.38
C SER A 208 -16.71 -6.47 14.95
N GLY A 209 -17.53 -5.50 14.54
CA GLY A 209 -17.42 -4.10 14.96
C GLY A 209 -16.33 -3.30 14.25
N LYS A 210 -15.62 -3.89 13.28
CA LYS A 210 -14.68 -3.18 12.41
C LYS A 210 -15.38 -2.59 11.19
N THR A 211 -14.62 -1.76 10.48
CA THR A 211 -15.00 -1.16 9.20
C THR A 211 -14.19 -1.82 8.09
N CYS A 212 -14.89 -2.26 7.04
CA CYS A 212 -14.34 -2.90 5.87
C CYS A 212 -14.33 -1.90 4.70
N SER A 213 -13.30 -1.97 3.86
CA SER A 213 -13.24 -1.21 2.60
C SER A 213 -13.05 -2.16 1.43
N LEU A 214 -13.89 -2.02 0.40
CA LEU A 214 -13.68 -2.69 -0.87
C LEU A 214 -12.68 -1.86 -1.68
N VAL A 215 -11.52 -2.45 -1.97
CA VAL A 215 -10.44 -1.80 -2.71
C VAL A 215 -10.15 -2.58 -3.98
N PHE A 216 -10.07 -1.88 -5.11
CA PHE A 216 -9.59 -2.41 -6.37
C PHE A 216 -8.18 -1.88 -6.63
N LEU A 217 -7.18 -2.76 -6.54
CA LEU A 217 -5.79 -2.43 -6.89
C LEU A 217 -5.60 -2.57 -8.39
N PHE A 218 -4.90 -1.63 -9.02
CA PHE A 218 -4.55 -1.72 -10.42
C PHE A 218 -3.13 -1.20 -10.66
N PRO A 219 -2.09 -1.97 -10.25
CA PRO A 219 -0.69 -1.56 -10.37
C PRO A 219 -0.21 -1.48 -11.82
N GLU A 220 0.96 -0.87 -12.07
CA GLU A 220 1.56 -0.91 -13.41
C GLU A 220 2.09 -2.32 -13.71
N LYS A 221 2.23 -2.68 -14.99
CA LYS A 221 2.80 -3.99 -15.34
C LYS A 221 4.25 -4.16 -14.87
N ALA A 222 5.00 -3.06 -14.82
CA ALA A 222 6.40 -3.07 -14.42
C ALA A 222 6.59 -3.47 -12.95
N ASP A 223 5.56 -3.22 -12.15
CA ASP A 223 5.51 -3.49 -10.74
C ASP A 223 5.26 -5.01 -10.51
N LEU A 224 4.46 -5.64 -11.37
CA LEU A 224 3.99 -7.01 -11.18
C LEU A 224 5.11 -8.07 -11.32
N GLN A 225 5.21 -8.97 -10.34
CA GLN A 225 6.15 -10.09 -10.38
C GLN A 225 5.51 -11.37 -10.95
N THR A 226 4.33 -11.72 -10.46
CA THR A 226 3.62 -13.00 -10.70
C THR A 226 2.16 -12.79 -11.07
N SER A 227 1.60 -11.65 -10.68
CA SER A 227 0.35 -11.10 -11.18
C SER A 227 0.48 -10.57 -12.61
N SER A 228 -0.64 -10.45 -13.34
CA SER A 228 -0.64 -9.87 -14.69
C SER A 228 -2.05 -9.45 -15.08
N TYR A 229 -2.15 -8.62 -16.11
CA TYR A 229 -3.43 -8.25 -16.70
C TYR A 229 -3.34 -7.97 -18.20
N THR A 230 -4.47 -8.04 -18.87
CA THR A 230 -4.73 -7.41 -20.17
C THR A 230 -5.77 -6.31 -19.97
N PHE A 231 -5.55 -5.15 -20.56
CA PHE A 231 -6.43 -4.00 -20.39
C PHE A 231 -6.52 -3.18 -21.68
N SER A 232 -7.73 -2.80 -22.05
CA SER A 232 -8.02 -1.87 -23.15
C SER A 232 -9.39 -1.20 -22.95
N GLY A 233 -9.67 -0.17 -23.74
CA GLY A 233 -10.92 0.59 -23.65
C GLY A 233 -10.78 1.85 -22.79
N ASP A 234 -11.91 2.35 -22.28
CA ASP A 234 -12.01 3.62 -21.55
C ASP A 234 -11.82 3.51 -20.03
N GLY A 235 -11.62 2.29 -19.51
CA GLY A 235 -11.44 2.04 -18.07
C GLY A 235 -12.71 2.19 -17.24
N LYS A 236 -13.89 2.44 -17.83
CA LYS A 236 -15.13 2.55 -17.08
C LYS A 236 -15.68 1.20 -16.66
N VAL A 237 -15.86 1.02 -15.37
CA VAL A 237 -16.41 -0.19 -14.73
C VAL A 237 -17.41 0.22 -13.65
N ASN A 238 -18.46 -0.56 -13.48
CA ASN A 238 -19.43 -0.38 -12.40
C ASN A 238 -19.19 -1.45 -11.33
N PHE A 239 -19.23 -1.04 -10.06
CA PHE A 239 -19.21 -1.95 -8.93
C PHE A 239 -20.57 -1.98 -8.25
N SER A 240 -20.99 -3.16 -7.82
CA SER A 240 -22.26 -3.38 -7.11
C SER A 240 -22.09 -4.39 -5.99
N GLU A 241 -22.70 -4.14 -4.84
CA GLU A 241 -22.89 -5.13 -3.78
C GLU A 241 -24.10 -6.01 -4.13
N LEU A 242 -23.98 -7.31 -3.86
CA LEU A 242 -25.01 -8.29 -4.14
C LEU A 242 -25.83 -8.62 -2.89
N SER A 243 -27.11 -8.96 -3.09
CA SER A 243 -28.04 -9.39 -2.04
C SER A 243 -27.61 -10.66 -1.29
N LYS A 244 -26.73 -11.46 -1.90
CA LYS A 244 -26.11 -12.65 -1.30
C LYS A 244 -24.86 -13.02 -2.11
N PRO A 245 -23.93 -13.81 -1.54
CA PRO A 245 -22.78 -14.36 -2.26
C PRO A 245 -23.18 -15.26 -3.44
N ALA A 246 -22.33 -15.34 -4.45
CA ALA A 246 -22.46 -16.30 -5.56
C ALA A 246 -22.05 -17.72 -5.16
N SER A 247 -22.33 -18.71 -6.01
CA SER A 247 -21.84 -20.09 -5.90
C SER A 247 -21.13 -20.52 -7.18
N SER A 248 -20.44 -21.66 -7.15
CA SER A 248 -19.80 -22.23 -8.36
C SER A 248 -20.77 -22.59 -9.48
N SER A 249 -22.07 -22.63 -9.19
CA SER A 249 -23.17 -22.85 -10.14
C SER A 249 -23.85 -21.55 -10.61
N THR A 250 -23.32 -20.39 -10.22
CA THR A 250 -23.87 -19.11 -10.63
C THR A 250 -23.67 -18.89 -12.14
N THR A 251 -24.71 -18.39 -12.80
CA THR A 251 -24.81 -18.02 -14.21
C THR A 251 -25.34 -16.60 -14.29
N TYR A 252 -25.32 -15.99 -15.48
CA TYR A 252 -25.90 -14.66 -15.68
C TYR A 252 -27.37 -14.59 -15.25
N ASN A 253 -28.19 -15.58 -15.61
CA ASN A 253 -29.63 -15.58 -15.30
C ASN A 253 -29.97 -15.83 -13.82
N ASN A 254 -29.09 -16.50 -13.07
CA ASN A 254 -29.35 -16.83 -11.67
C ASN A 254 -28.46 -16.05 -10.68
N ALA A 255 -27.67 -15.10 -11.18
CA ALA A 255 -26.82 -14.24 -10.38
C ALA A 255 -27.65 -13.55 -9.28
N PRO A 256 -27.11 -13.43 -8.06
CA PRO A 256 -27.76 -12.66 -6.99
C PRO A 256 -28.12 -11.25 -7.48
N SER A 257 -29.28 -10.74 -7.08
CA SER A 257 -29.67 -9.38 -7.44
C SER A 257 -28.79 -8.35 -6.73
N VAL A 258 -28.53 -7.22 -7.37
CA VAL A 258 -27.84 -6.07 -6.77
C VAL A 258 -28.62 -5.55 -5.56
N SER A 259 -27.97 -5.48 -4.40
CA SER A 259 -28.52 -4.87 -3.19
C SER A 259 -28.20 -3.38 -3.12
N ASN A 260 -26.98 -3.01 -3.52
CA ASN A 260 -26.51 -1.63 -3.53
C ASN A 260 -25.61 -1.39 -4.74
N ASN A 261 -25.92 -0.37 -5.54
CA ASN A 261 -25.07 0.05 -6.65
C ASN A 261 -24.00 1.01 -6.10
N LEU A 262 -22.73 0.60 -6.17
CA LEU A 262 -21.60 1.37 -5.62
C LEU A 262 -21.09 2.43 -6.62
N GLY A 263 -21.54 2.37 -7.87
CA GLY A 263 -21.31 3.38 -8.89
C GLY A 263 -20.22 3.02 -9.89
N ASP A 264 -20.01 3.95 -10.82
CA ASP A 264 -19.05 3.81 -11.91
C ASP A 264 -17.70 4.42 -11.51
N VAL A 265 -16.62 3.69 -11.78
CA VAL A 265 -15.24 4.10 -11.56
C VAL A 265 -14.49 4.02 -12.88
N THR A 266 -13.62 5.00 -13.14
CA THR A 266 -12.70 4.96 -14.29
C THR A 266 -11.34 4.50 -13.80
N ILE A 267 -10.98 3.26 -14.13
CA ILE A 267 -9.76 2.60 -13.69
C ILE A 267 -8.65 2.71 -14.72
N SER A 268 -7.42 2.85 -14.23
CA SER A 268 -6.19 2.87 -15.02
C SER A 268 -5.04 2.24 -14.23
N PRO A 269 -4.06 1.61 -14.89
CA PRO A 269 -2.85 1.12 -14.23
C PRO A 269 -2.12 2.19 -13.39
N GLY A 270 -1.36 1.73 -12.39
CA GLY A 270 -0.62 2.56 -11.43
C GLY A 270 -1.48 3.17 -10.32
N HIS A 271 -2.69 2.67 -10.08
CA HIS A 271 -3.64 3.28 -9.14
C HIS A 271 -4.29 2.25 -8.20
N SER A 272 -4.83 2.75 -7.09
CA SER A 272 -5.67 2.00 -6.16
C SER A 272 -6.99 2.76 -5.97
N TYR A 273 -8.11 2.03 -5.98
CA TYR A 273 -9.45 2.59 -5.95
C TYR A 273 -10.23 2.05 -4.76
N VAL A 274 -10.61 2.95 -3.86
CA VAL A 274 -11.55 2.65 -2.78
C VAL A 274 -12.96 2.75 -3.35
N ILE A 275 -13.62 1.60 -3.47
CA ILE A 275 -14.93 1.51 -4.09
C ILE A 275 -16.02 1.83 -3.08
N SER A 276 -15.90 1.29 -1.86
CA SER A 276 -16.88 1.49 -0.80
C SER A 276 -16.27 1.21 0.56
N THR A 277 -16.79 1.86 1.60
CA THR A 277 -16.46 1.62 3.01
C THR A 277 -17.74 1.35 3.78
N PHE A 278 -17.79 0.23 4.50
CA PHE A 278 -19.00 -0.29 5.14
C PHE A 278 -18.64 -1.03 6.44
N SER A 279 -19.64 -1.33 7.29
CA SER A 279 -19.42 -2.14 8.49
C SER A 279 -19.13 -3.58 8.10
N CYS A 280 -18.09 -4.19 8.67
CA CYS A 280 -17.73 -5.57 8.36
C CYS A 280 -18.86 -6.55 8.73
N PRO A 281 -19.41 -7.34 7.78
CA PRO A 281 -20.38 -8.38 8.08
C PRO A 281 -19.68 -9.62 8.65
N ALA A 282 -19.12 -9.48 9.86
CA ALA A 282 -18.25 -10.47 10.47
C ALA A 282 -18.90 -11.86 10.59
N GLY A 283 -18.14 -12.89 10.21
CA GLY A 283 -18.59 -14.27 10.17
C GLY A 283 -19.51 -14.62 9.00
N GLN A 284 -19.66 -13.72 8.02
CA GLN A 284 -20.48 -13.92 6.83
C GLN A 284 -19.67 -13.74 5.56
N ALA A 285 -20.16 -14.34 4.49
CA ALA A 285 -19.67 -14.06 3.15
C ALA A 285 -20.44 -12.89 2.53
N ILE A 286 -19.75 -12.05 1.78
CA ILE A 286 -20.30 -10.92 1.02
C ILE A 286 -19.88 -11.02 -0.44
N GLY A 287 -20.76 -10.62 -1.36
CA GLY A 287 -20.53 -10.69 -2.82
C GLY A 287 -20.55 -9.31 -3.48
N PHE A 288 -19.59 -9.07 -4.38
CA PHE A 288 -19.53 -7.86 -5.20
C PHE A 288 -19.43 -8.22 -6.69
N GLU A 289 -20.15 -7.50 -7.55
CA GLU A 289 -20.03 -7.59 -9.01
C GLU A 289 -19.20 -6.41 -9.54
N MET A 290 -18.25 -6.71 -10.42
CA MET A 290 -17.58 -5.74 -11.29
C MET A 290 -17.99 -6.00 -12.74
N LYS A 291 -18.57 -5.00 -13.40
CA LYS A 291 -19.02 -5.11 -14.79
C LYS A 291 -18.65 -3.92 -15.64
N ASN A 292 -18.74 -4.08 -16.94
CA ASN A 292 -18.46 -3.01 -17.89
C ASN A 292 -19.49 -1.88 -17.79
N ALA A 293 -19.01 -0.63 -17.81
CA ALA A 293 -19.83 0.60 -17.82
C ALA A 293 -19.48 1.51 -19.01
N GLY A 294 -18.85 0.97 -20.05
CA GLY A 294 -18.29 1.71 -21.17
C GLY A 294 -17.74 0.78 -22.24
N THR A 295 -16.43 0.84 -22.47
CA THR A 295 -15.75 0.02 -23.49
C THR A 295 -14.59 -0.81 -22.94
N THR A 296 -14.46 -0.87 -21.61
CA THR A 296 -13.42 -1.63 -20.90
C THR A 296 -13.42 -3.12 -21.27
N ASN A 297 -12.26 -3.61 -21.67
CA ASN A 297 -11.94 -5.02 -21.68
C ASN A 297 -10.74 -5.22 -20.74
N LEU A 298 -10.95 -5.99 -19.69
CA LEU A 298 -9.99 -6.26 -18.62
C LEU A 298 -10.04 -7.74 -18.28
N ASP A 299 -8.88 -8.38 -18.24
CA ASP A 299 -8.66 -9.69 -17.59
C ASP A 299 -7.46 -9.52 -16.68
N TYR A 300 -7.59 -9.84 -15.39
CA TYR A 300 -6.53 -9.63 -14.42
C TYR A 300 -6.45 -10.76 -13.40
N PHE A 301 -5.21 -11.12 -13.06
CA PHE A 301 -4.87 -11.99 -11.95
C PHE A 301 -4.10 -11.16 -10.93
N GLN A 302 -4.58 -11.20 -9.68
CA GLN A 302 -3.91 -10.61 -8.53
C GLN A 302 -3.67 -11.71 -7.52
N ASP A 303 -2.40 -11.93 -7.18
CA ASP A 303 -1.99 -12.85 -6.14
C ASP A 303 -1.63 -12.14 -4.84
N TYR A 304 -1.28 -12.94 -3.85
CA TYR A 304 -0.90 -12.48 -2.52
C TYR A 304 0.43 -11.70 -2.49
N ASN A 305 1.19 -11.68 -3.59
CA ASN A 305 2.42 -10.92 -3.61
C ASN A 305 2.12 -9.43 -3.38
N PRO A 306 2.96 -8.73 -2.61
CA PRO A 306 2.70 -7.33 -2.26
C PRO A 306 2.43 -6.53 -3.53
N SER A 307 1.39 -5.68 -3.48
CA SER A 307 1.29 -4.62 -4.47
C SER A 307 2.60 -3.82 -4.38
N PRO A 308 3.32 -3.66 -5.49
CA PRO A 308 4.58 -2.93 -5.51
C PRO A 308 4.35 -1.43 -5.34
#